data_AF-A0A2N7UQ00-F1
#
_entry.id   AF-A0A2N7UQ00-F1
#
_cell.length_a   1.000
_cell.length_b   1.000
_cell.length_c   1.000
_cell.angle_alpha   90.00
_cell.angle_beta   90.00
_cell.angle_gamma   90.00
#
_symmetry.space_group_name_H-M   'P 1'
#
loop_
_entity.id
_entity.type
_entity.pdbx_description
1 polymer ?
#
loop_
_entity_poly.entity_id
_entity_poly.type
_entity_poly.pdbx_seq_one_letter_code
_entity_poly.pdbx_strand_id
1 'polypeptide(L)'
;MNGCRGEQRGISRSWGALQTQGMGMNDSKTTMWVRGPIKALTMGVAAGGLVFALSGCETTGGGFESDSLGTLIGAGTGALLGSRIGGGSGRIVAGAAGAVVGGLIGREIARHLSQSGQQQMATANQRALDTGQTQVWEDPETGARGETAVSERSTRQQQVQVSVKRDRVDEIPPIDLIGATYVASTGSNVRGGPGTDYRSVGSLSSGQRVQVVGKVQGSDWYLISEGGAANGFVSSSLLRPVPAEQQAPVTPASSGGGDVMLVEASQTCNVNTTRVTQPNGEVVEDRIRICQGPDGYVIEEA
;
A
#
# COMPACT_ATOMS: atom_id res chain seq x y z
N MET A 1 -43.82 51.88 -0.24
CA MET A 1 -44.43 52.22 1.07
C MET A 1 -43.82 51.27 2.11
N ASN A 2 -43.07 51.86 3.06
CA ASN A 2 -42.72 51.45 4.44
C ASN A 2 -42.14 50.04 4.67
N GLY A 3 -40.97 49.79 5.28
CA GLY A 3 -40.12 50.61 6.17
C GLY A 3 -40.24 50.14 7.63
N CYS A 4 -39.16 49.57 8.19
CA CYS A 4 -38.77 49.43 9.62
C CYS A 4 -37.44 48.64 9.64
N ARG A 5 -36.22 49.19 9.77
CA ARG A 5 -35.55 50.00 10.82
C ARG A 5 -35.53 49.35 12.21
N GLY A 6 -34.37 48.81 12.58
CA GLY A 6 -33.93 48.53 13.94
C GLY A 6 -32.44 48.83 14.05
N GLU A 7 -32.12 49.87 14.82
CA GLU A 7 -30.80 50.46 15.06
C GLU A 7 -30.39 50.16 16.51
N GLN A 8 -29.08 50.13 16.80
CA GLN A 8 -28.39 50.82 17.91
C GLN A 8 -27.13 50.06 18.38
N ARG A 9 -25.98 50.79 18.31
CA ARG A 9 -24.82 50.87 19.25
C ARG A 9 -24.00 49.59 19.48
N GLY A 10 -22.67 49.54 19.28
CA GLY A 10 -21.65 50.59 19.33
C GLY A 10 -20.98 50.61 20.71
N ILE A 11 -19.92 49.82 20.91
CA ILE A 11 -18.90 50.07 21.95
C ILE A 11 -17.52 49.67 21.39
N SER A 12 -16.70 50.69 21.12
CA SER A 12 -15.26 50.59 20.92
C SER A 12 -14.57 50.60 22.28
N ARG A 13 -13.55 49.77 22.49
CA ARG A 13 -12.47 50.05 23.46
C ARG A 13 -11.15 49.49 22.95
N SER A 14 -10.24 50.41 22.67
CA SER A 14 -8.82 50.20 22.43
C SER A 14 -8.01 50.46 23.70
N TRP A 15 -6.72 50.09 23.61
CA TRP A 15 -5.55 50.46 24.42
C TRP A 15 -5.18 49.57 25.61
N GLY A 16 -3.89 49.20 25.64
CA GLY A 16 -3.20 48.73 26.84
C GLY A 16 -1.92 47.94 26.58
N ALA A 17 -0.90 48.57 25.99
CA ALA A 17 0.48 48.09 26.07
C ALA A 17 0.98 48.25 27.52
N LEU A 18 1.62 47.23 28.08
CA LEU A 18 2.33 47.32 29.35
C LEU A 18 3.69 46.64 29.22
N GLN A 19 4.68 47.50 29.10
CA GLN A 19 6.11 47.29 29.27
C GLN A 19 6.38 47.23 30.78
N THR A 20 7.11 46.23 31.26
CA THR A 20 7.73 46.27 32.59
C THR A 20 9.20 45.92 32.47
N GLN A 21 10.03 46.91 32.80
CA GLN A 21 11.46 46.80 33.05
C GLN A 21 11.72 46.14 34.42
N GLY A 22 12.80 45.35 34.47
CA GLY A 22 13.85 45.47 35.47
C GLY A 22 13.66 44.81 36.83
N MET A 23 14.54 43.86 37.14
CA MET A 23 15.33 43.82 38.38
C MET A 23 16.35 42.68 38.27
N GLY A 24 17.64 43.02 38.34
CA GLY A 24 18.71 42.05 38.54
C GLY A 24 18.92 41.74 40.02
N MET A 25 19.54 40.60 40.31
CA MET A 25 20.65 40.50 41.26
C MET A 25 21.14 39.05 41.41
N ASN A 26 22.47 38.94 41.37
CA ASN A 26 23.36 38.09 42.15
C ASN A 26 23.50 36.57 41.92
N ASP A 27 24.73 36.25 41.50
CA ASP A 27 25.68 35.37 42.17
C ASP A 27 25.21 33.97 42.59
N SER A 28 25.84 32.94 42.01
CA SER A 28 26.98 32.26 42.67
C SER A 28 27.20 30.84 42.10
N LYS A 29 28.48 30.48 41.98
CA LYS A 29 29.06 29.12 42.04
C LYS A 29 29.07 28.27 40.76
N THR A 30 30.15 28.44 40.01
CA THR A 30 31.26 27.47 39.88
C THR A 30 30.97 26.02 40.32
N THR A 31 31.22 25.07 39.41
CA THR A 31 31.78 23.70 39.56
C THR A 31 31.11 22.79 38.52
N MET A 32 31.73 21.81 37.87
CA MET A 32 33.11 21.39 37.67
C MET A 32 32.97 20.27 36.61
N TRP A 33 33.65 20.39 35.46
CA TRP A 33 33.62 19.36 34.43
C TRP A 33 34.51 18.18 34.86
N VAL A 34 33.92 17.01 35.08
CA VAL A 34 34.68 15.76 35.29
C VAL A 34 34.74 14.97 33.99
N ARG A 35 35.90 15.03 33.33
CA ARG A 35 36.33 14.04 32.34
C ARG A 35 36.90 12.83 33.08
N GLY A 36 36.25 11.67 32.96
CA GLY A 36 36.82 10.39 33.38
C GLY A 36 37.44 9.63 32.20
N PRO A 37 38.66 9.05 32.33
CA PRO A 37 39.21 8.15 31.33
C PRO A 37 38.76 6.71 31.58
N ILE A 38 38.20 6.04 30.57
CA ILE A 38 37.91 4.60 30.65
C ILE A 38 39.19 3.83 30.33
N LYS A 39 39.61 3.03 31.29
CA LYS A 39 40.79 2.15 31.26
C LYS A 39 40.61 1.01 30.25
N ALA A 40 41.73 0.68 29.60
CA ALA A 40 41.94 -0.49 28.76
C ALA A 40 41.63 -1.80 29.50
N LEU A 41 40.97 -2.73 28.80
CA LEU A 41 40.77 -4.11 29.25
C LEU A 41 41.67 -5.05 28.44
N THR A 42 42.30 -5.96 29.15
CA THR A 42 43.36 -6.89 28.79
C THR A 42 42.93 -8.07 27.90
N MET A 43 43.84 -8.52 27.04
CA MET A 43 43.82 -9.79 26.31
C MET A 43 43.73 -11.01 27.24
N GLY A 44 42.92 -12.00 26.85
CA GLY A 44 42.99 -13.38 27.31
C GLY A 44 42.56 -14.31 26.16
N VAL A 45 43.45 -15.22 25.76
CA VAL A 45 43.32 -16.14 24.61
C VAL A 45 42.94 -17.56 25.09
N ALA A 46 42.27 -18.29 24.20
CA ALA A 46 42.16 -19.76 24.05
C ALA A 46 40.88 -20.44 24.58
N ALA A 47 40.04 -20.95 23.67
CA ALA A 47 40.07 -22.37 23.26
C ALA A 47 38.77 -22.79 22.54
N GLY A 48 38.92 -23.31 21.31
CA GLY A 48 38.15 -24.41 20.69
C GLY A 48 36.62 -24.43 20.76
N GLY A 49 35.96 -24.00 19.68
CA GLY A 49 34.57 -24.35 19.38
C GLY A 49 34.31 -24.24 17.88
N LEU A 50 34.14 -25.39 17.21
CA LEU A 50 33.86 -25.51 15.79
C LEU A 50 32.48 -24.88 15.47
N VAL A 51 32.50 -23.83 14.65
CA VAL A 51 31.32 -23.08 14.20
C VAL A 51 30.61 -23.86 13.09
N PHE A 52 29.38 -24.33 13.37
CA PHE A 52 28.34 -24.49 12.35
C PHE A 52 27.17 -23.59 12.72
N ALA A 53 27.31 -22.29 12.46
CA ALA A 53 26.18 -21.40 12.40
C ALA A 53 25.44 -21.70 11.08
N LEU A 54 24.30 -22.36 11.19
CA LEU A 54 23.33 -22.39 10.10
C LEU A 54 22.91 -20.95 9.86
N SER A 55 23.27 -20.41 8.70
CA SER A 55 22.75 -19.14 8.20
C SER A 55 21.27 -19.30 7.90
N GLY A 56 20.44 -19.26 8.95
CA GLY A 56 19.07 -18.82 8.81
C GLY A 56 19.10 -17.36 8.41
N CYS A 57 18.34 -17.00 7.38
CA CYS A 57 18.16 -15.62 6.98
C CYS A 57 17.35 -14.92 8.09
N GLU A 58 18.00 -14.36 9.10
CA GLU A 58 17.39 -13.42 10.03
C GLU A 58 17.09 -12.14 9.27
N THR A 59 15.81 -11.88 9.04
CA THR A 59 15.34 -10.63 8.47
C THR A 59 15.40 -9.58 9.58
N THR A 60 16.48 -8.82 9.63
CA THR A 60 16.62 -7.63 10.48
C THR A 60 15.57 -6.60 10.06
N GLY A 61 14.43 -6.59 10.75
CA GLY A 61 13.37 -5.60 10.61
C GLY A 61 13.73 -4.31 11.33
N GLY A 62 14.01 -3.26 10.56
CA GLY A 62 13.95 -1.88 11.05
C GLY A 62 12.51 -1.53 11.42
N GLY A 63 12.33 -0.96 12.60
CA GLY A 63 11.04 -0.81 13.27
C GLY A 63 10.00 0.00 12.51
N PHE A 64 8.78 -0.54 12.50
CA PHE A 64 7.54 0.23 12.46
C PHE A 64 6.67 -0.27 13.61
N GLU A 65 6.52 0.57 14.62
CA GLU A 65 5.60 0.39 15.72
C GLU A 65 4.36 1.24 15.45
N SER A 66 3.22 0.57 15.24
CA SER A 66 1.90 1.15 15.48
C SER A 66 0.89 0.03 15.64
N ASP A 67 0.17 0.07 16.76
CA ASP A 67 -0.74 -0.92 17.32
C ASP A 67 -1.71 -1.59 16.32
N SER A 68 -1.88 -2.89 16.53
CA SER A 68 -2.84 -3.82 15.92
C SER A 68 -2.33 -4.57 14.68
N LEU A 69 -2.34 -5.90 14.85
CA LEU A 69 -2.39 -6.90 13.77
C LEU A 69 -1.03 -7.32 13.17
N GLY A 70 -0.11 -7.70 14.06
CA GLY A 70 1.16 -8.34 13.73
C GLY A 70 1.20 -9.81 14.12
N THR A 71 0.62 -10.69 13.28
CA THR A 71 1.02 -12.12 13.16
C THR A 71 0.59 -12.65 11.79
N LEU A 72 1.20 -12.17 10.70
CA LEU A 72 0.86 -12.63 9.34
C LEU A 72 2.03 -12.62 8.36
N ILE A 73 3.24 -12.56 8.89
CA ILE A 73 4.46 -12.61 8.09
C ILE A 73 5.15 -13.92 8.45
N GLY A 74 4.92 -14.96 7.64
CA GLY A 74 5.73 -16.19 7.65
C GLY A 74 5.04 -17.49 8.07
N ALA A 75 3.99 -17.90 7.38
CA ALA A 75 3.58 -19.29 7.12
C ALA A 75 2.29 -19.22 6.29
N GLY A 76 2.16 -20.03 5.25
CA GLY A 76 1.14 -19.85 4.21
C GLY A 76 -0.28 -19.66 4.76
N THR A 77 -0.78 -18.43 4.70
CA THR A 77 -2.20 -18.08 4.76
C THR A 77 -2.28 -16.61 4.36
N GLY A 78 -2.84 -16.30 3.18
CA GLY A 78 -3.30 -14.94 2.91
C GLY A 78 -4.48 -14.67 3.83
N ALA A 79 -4.22 -14.20 5.05
CA ALA A 79 -5.34 -13.85 5.91
C ALA A 79 -6.07 -12.69 5.27
N LEU A 80 -7.38 -12.84 5.27
CA LEU A 80 -8.35 -11.83 4.91
C LEU A 80 -8.21 -10.62 5.84
N LEU A 81 -7.25 -9.74 5.54
CA LEU A 81 -7.21 -8.39 6.08
C LEU A 81 -7.94 -7.47 5.13
N GLY A 82 -9.26 -7.52 5.25
CA GLY A 82 -10.20 -6.71 4.50
C GLY A 82 -11.54 -6.67 5.23
N SER A 83 -11.55 -6.37 6.52
CA SER A 83 -12.80 -6.24 7.27
C SER A 83 -13.54 -4.99 6.80
N ARG A 84 -14.57 -5.20 5.98
CA ARG A 84 -15.71 -4.29 5.75
C ARG A 84 -15.32 -2.80 5.60
N ILE A 85 -14.89 -2.41 4.40
CA ILE A 85 -14.74 -1.00 4.06
C ILE A 85 -15.99 -0.54 3.31
N GLY A 86 -16.84 0.24 4.00
CA GLY A 86 -18.00 0.94 3.42
C GLY A 86 -19.33 0.20 3.63
N GLY A 87 -20.32 0.91 4.19
CA GLY A 87 -21.61 0.36 4.61
C GLY A 87 -22.35 -0.41 3.51
N GLY A 88 -22.34 -1.74 3.59
CA GLY A 88 -23.36 -2.59 2.99
C GLY A 88 -23.07 -3.28 1.64
N SER A 89 -21.89 -3.19 1.03
CA SER A 89 -21.66 -3.74 -0.33
C SER A 89 -20.65 -4.88 -0.49
N GLY A 90 -19.97 -5.32 0.58
CA GLY A 90 -19.06 -6.48 0.50
C GLY A 90 -17.73 -6.25 -0.25
N ARG A 91 -17.40 -5.00 -0.61
CA ARG A 91 -16.18 -4.63 -1.35
C ARG A 91 -14.92 -4.68 -0.49
N ILE A 92 -13.82 -5.18 -1.07
CA ILE A 92 -12.50 -5.25 -0.39
C ILE A 92 -11.43 -4.52 -1.20
N VAL A 93 -10.54 -3.79 -0.52
CA VAL A 93 -9.36 -3.13 -1.13
C VAL A 93 -8.10 -3.92 -0.77
N ALA A 94 -7.26 -4.23 -1.76
CA ALA A 94 -6.10 -5.09 -1.63
C ALA A 94 -4.86 -4.50 -2.32
N GLY A 95 -3.70 -4.53 -1.65
CA GLY A 95 -2.43 -4.04 -2.21
C GLY A 95 -1.85 -4.95 -3.28
N ALA A 96 -2.18 -6.22 -3.15
CA ALA A 96 -1.89 -7.26 -4.12
C ALA A 96 -3.19 -7.91 -4.54
N ALA A 97 -3.44 -8.00 -5.84
CA ALA A 97 -4.52 -8.81 -6.36
C ALA A 97 -4.38 -10.26 -5.86
N GLY A 98 -3.16 -10.78 -5.75
CA GLY A 98 -2.90 -12.17 -5.42
C GLY A 98 -3.26 -12.62 -4.00
N ALA A 99 -3.10 -11.77 -2.99
CA ALA A 99 -3.26 -12.19 -1.59
C ALA A 99 -4.73 -12.24 -1.15
N VAL A 100 -5.58 -11.37 -1.72
CA VAL A 100 -6.98 -11.24 -1.30
C VAL A 100 -7.91 -12.07 -2.18
N VAL A 101 -7.55 -12.27 -3.45
CA VAL A 101 -8.32 -13.13 -4.36
C VAL A 101 -8.40 -14.56 -3.84
N GLY A 102 -7.33 -15.12 -3.27
CA GLY A 102 -7.37 -16.48 -2.71
C GLY A 102 -8.25 -16.64 -1.47
N GLY A 103 -8.49 -15.56 -0.70
CA GLY A 103 -9.36 -15.60 0.48
C GLY A 103 -10.83 -15.30 0.17
N LEU A 104 -11.11 -14.59 -0.92
CA LEU A 104 -12.48 -14.24 -1.34
C LEU A 104 -13.06 -15.22 -2.34
N ILE A 105 -12.25 -15.69 -3.30
CA ILE A 105 -12.67 -16.78 -4.18
C ILE A 105 -12.83 -18.02 -3.33
N GLY A 106 -14.07 -18.46 -3.18
CA GLY A 106 -14.34 -19.77 -2.66
C GLY A 106 -14.42 -19.84 -1.15
N ARG A 107 -15.00 -18.86 -0.43
CA ARG A 107 -15.36 -19.14 0.98
C ARG A 107 -16.25 -20.39 1.10
N GLU A 108 -17.06 -20.68 0.09
CA GLU A 108 -17.78 -21.95 -0.03
C GLU A 108 -16.86 -23.09 -0.49
N ILE A 109 -16.14 -22.92 -1.60
CA ILE A 109 -15.24 -23.92 -2.18
C ILE A 109 -14.16 -24.38 -1.17
N ALA A 110 -13.44 -23.44 -0.54
CA ALA A 110 -12.35 -23.66 0.38
C ALA A 110 -12.75 -24.42 1.65
N ARG A 111 -14.03 -24.39 2.07
CA ARG A 111 -14.51 -25.20 3.20
C ARG A 111 -14.44 -26.70 2.93
N HIS A 112 -14.37 -27.08 1.65
CA HIS A 112 -14.27 -28.47 1.20
C HIS A 112 -12.86 -28.83 0.70
N LEU A 113 -11.88 -27.93 0.85
CA LEU A 113 -10.50 -28.16 0.46
C LEU A 113 -9.60 -28.35 1.69
N SER A 114 -8.56 -29.14 1.53
CA SER A 114 -7.43 -29.20 2.46
C SER A 114 -6.61 -27.91 2.41
N GLN A 115 -5.69 -27.75 3.35
CA GLN A 115 -4.74 -26.62 3.34
C GLN A 115 -3.90 -26.60 2.05
N SER A 116 -3.51 -27.78 1.55
CA SER A 116 -2.78 -27.91 0.28
C SER A 116 -3.64 -27.49 -0.91
N GLY A 117 -4.91 -27.93 -0.96
CA GLY A 117 -5.86 -27.53 -1.98
C GLY A 117 -6.11 -26.02 -2.00
N GLN A 118 -6.28 -25.40 -0.84
CA GLN A 118 -6.45 -23.95 -0.72
C GLN A 118 -5.22 -23.18 -1.24
N GLN A 119 -4.01 -23.65 -0.94
CA GLN A 119 -2.78 -23.03 -1.44
C GLN A 119 -2.63 -23.17 -2.96
N GLN A 120 -2.97 -24.34 -3.51
CA GLN A 120 -2.94 -24.55 -4.96
C GLN A 120 -3.97 -23.68 -5.69
N MET A 121 -5.19 -23.59 -5.15
CA MET A 121 -6.22 -22.69 -5.67
C MET A 121 -5.77 -21.23 -5.66
N ALA A 122 -5.17 -20.76 -4.55
CA ALA A 122 -4.64 -19.41 -4.46
C ALA A 122 -3.54 -19.14 -5.50
N THR A 123 -2.63 -20.10 -5.70
CA THR A 123 -1.56 -20.03 -6.71
C THR A 123 -2.12 -20.01 -8.13
N ALA A 124 -3.13 -20.85 -8.42
CA ALA A 124 -3.82 -20.88 -9.69
C ALA A 124 -4.52 -19.55 -9.99
N ASN A 125 -5.15 -18.94 -8.98
CA ASN A 125 -5.75 -17.62 -9.11
C ASN A 125 -4.73 -16.53 -9.43
N GLN A 126 -3.59 -16.52 -8.74
CA GLN A 126 -2.50 -15.58 -9.01
C GLN A 126 -1.97 -15.73 -10.44
N ARG A 127 -1.62 -16.95 -10.85
CA ARG A 127 -1.11 -17.21 -12.19
C ARG A 127 -2.13 -16.91 -13.28
N ALA A 128 -3.42 -17.19 -13.06
CA ALA A 128 -4.46 -16.85 -14.02
C ALA A 128 -4.55 -15.33 -14.24
N LEU A 129 -4.42 -14.54 -13.17
CA LEU A 129 -4.43 -13.07 -13.26
C LEU A 129 -3.19 -12.52 -13.95
N ASP A 130 -2.01 -13.06 -13.62
CA ASP A 130 -0.74 -12.58 -14.16
C ASP A 130 -0.56 -12.97 -15.63
N THR A 131 -0.92 -14.21 -15.99
CA THR A 131 -0.68 -14.75 -17.33
C THR A 131 -1.88 -14.61 -18.26
N GLY A 132 -3.10 -14.43 -17.72
CA GLY A 132 -4.35 -14.55 -18.46
C GLY A 132 -4.67 -15.97 -18.93
N GLN A 133 -3.84 -16.97 -18.61
CA GLN A 133 -4.04 -18.36 -19.01
C GLN A 133 -4.82 -19.12 -17.94
N THR A 134 -5.69 -20.02 -18.38
CA THR A 134 -6.35 -21.00 -17.52
C THR A 134 -5.33 -21.78 -16.69
N GLN A 135 -5.60 -21.91 -15.39
CA GLN A 135 -4.79 -22.67 -14.44
C GLN A 135 -5.62 -23.82 -13.88
N VAL A 136 -5.06 -25.02 -13.89
CA VAL A 136 -5.67 -26.22 -13.30
C VAL A 136 -4.90 -26.64 -12.05
N TRP A 137 -5.61 -27.21 -11.09
CA TRP A 137 -5.03 -27.67 -9.82
C TRP A 137 -5.84 -28.84 -9.25
N GLU A 138 -5.24 -29.59 -8.33
CA GLU A 138 -5.85 -30.75 -7.67
C GLU A 138 -5.49 -30.76 -6.20
N ASP A 139 -6.47 -31.00 -5.34
CA ASP A 139 -6.26 -31.25 -3.92
C ASP A 139 -6.03 -32.75 -3.70
N PRO A 140 -4.80 -33.19 -3.40
CA PRO A 140 -4.48 -34.61 -3.26
C PRO A 140 -5.12 -35.25 -2.02
N GLU A 141 -5.53 -34.46 -1.02
CA GLU A 141 -6.10 -34.97 0.23
C GLU A 141 -7.61 -35.20 0.09
N THR A 142 -8.30 -34.25 -0.53
CA THR A 142 -9.76 -34.35 -0.72
C THR A 142 -10.11 -35.03 -2.04
N GLY A 143 -9.24 -35.01 -3.04
CA GLY A 143 -9.52 -35.47 -4.41
C GLY A 143 -10.28 -34.44 -5.26
N ALA A 144 -10.51 -33.22 -4.74
CA ALA A 144 -11.13 -32.15 -5.49
C ALA A 144 -10.21 -31.63 -6.59
N ARG A 145 -10.78 -31.24 -7.74
CA ARG A 145 -10.04 -30.67 -8.88
C ARG A 145 -10.61 -29.33 -9.24
N GLY A 146 -9.77 -28.36 -9.52
CA GLY A 146 -10.19 -27.02 -9.88
C GLY A 146 -9.55 -26.49 -11.15
N GLU A 147 -10.27 -25.58 -11.77
CA GLU A 147 -9.83 -24.77 -12.88
C GLU A 147 -10.15 -23.30 -12.57
N THR A 148 -9.19 -22.42 -12.80
CA THR A 148 -9.35 -20.98 -12.71
C THR A 148 -9.02 -20.32 -14.04
N ALA A 149 -9.89 -19.43 -14.53
CA ALA A 149 -9.63 -18.62 -15.70
C ALA A 149 -10.14 -17.18 -15.55
N VAL A 150 -9.42 -16.24 -16.17
CA VAL A 150 -9.92 -14.87 -16.38
C VAL A 150 -10.95 -14.93 -17.52
N SER A 151 -12.23 -14.96 -17.16
CA SER A 151 -13.34 -15.15 -18.10
C SER A 151 -13.71 -13.87 -18.84
N GLU A 152 -13.55 -12.71 -18.19
CA GLU A 152 -13.86 -11.41 -18.78
C GLU A 152 -12.80 -10.38 -18.39
N ARG A 153 -12.46 -9.51 -19.34
CA ARG A 153 -11.65 -8.31 -19.09
C ARG A 153 -12.37 -7.11 -19.66
N SER A 154 -12.58 -6.09 -18.83
CA SER A 154 -13.19 -4.82 -19.25
C SER A 154 -12.32 -3.65 -18.80
N THR A 155 -12.27 -2.63 -19.64
CA THR A 155 -11.57 -1.38 -19.33
C THR A 155 -12.54 -0.23 -19.52
N ARG A 156 -12.66 0.64 -18.51
CA ARG A 156 -13.59 1.77 -18.50
C ARG A 156 -12.87 3.06 -18.09
N GLN A 157 -13.11 4.13 -18.85
CA GLN A 157 -12.74 5.48 -18.47
C GLN A 157 -13.69 6.00 -17.39
N GLN A 158 -13.17 6.52 -16.29
CA GLN A 158 -13.96 7.10 -15.20
C GLN A 158 -13.15 8.12 -14.41
N GLN A 159 -13.85 8.96 -13.65
CA GLN A 159 -13.23 9.83 -12.66
C GLN A 159 -12.99 9.08 -11.36
N VAL A 160 -11.73 9.05 -10.91
CA VAL A 160 -11.34 8.47 -9.63
C VAL A 160 -10.84 9.54 -8.68
N GLN A 161 -11.10 9.36 -7.39
CA GLN A 161 -10.58 10.21 -6.33
C GLN A 161 -9.15 9.78 -6.03
N VAL A 162 -8.20 10.70 -6.22
CA VAL A 162 -6.80 10.52 -5.84
C VAL A 162 -6.45 11.58 -4.82
N SER A 163 -5.92 11.19 -3.66
CA SER A 163 -5.35 12.12 -2.70
C SER A 163 -4.01 12.62 -3.22
N VAL A 164 -3.77 13.93 -3.23
CA VAL A 164 -2.59 14.55 -3.86
C VAL A 164 -1.92 15.58 -2.94
N LYS A 165 -0.59 15.61 -2.94
CA LYS A 165 0.21 16.69 -2.35
C LYS A 165 0.37 17.83 -3.37
N ARG A 166 -0.55 18.80 -3.36
CA ARG A 166 -0.61 19.90 -4.35
C ARG A 166 0.63 20.79 -4.40
N ASP A 167 1.42 20.85 -3.33
CA ASP A 167 2.71 21.56 -3.31
C ASP A 167 3.76 20.90 -4.21
N ARG A 168 3.57 19.62 -4.56
CA ARG A 168 4.51 18.78 -5.32
C ARG A 168 4.01 18.37 -6.70
N VAL A 169 2.71 18.26 -6.90
CA VAL A 169 2.12 17.79 -8.16
C VAL A 169 1.44 18.97 -8.84
N ASP A 170 1.93 19.32 -10.03
CA ASP A 170 1.43 20.49 -10.75
C ASP A 170 0.12 20.15 -11.49
N GLU A 171 0.03 18.96 -12.09
CA GLU A 171 -1.16 18.42 -12.75
C GLU A 171 -1.13 16.87 -12.78
N ILE A 172 -2.28 16.23 -12.91
CA ILE A 172 -2.37 14.78 -13.15
C ILE A 172 -3.11 14.57 -14.48
N PRO A 173 -2.39 14.20 -15.56
CA PRO A 173 -3.01 13.82 -16.81
C PRO A 173 -3.78 12.51 -16.69
N PRO A 174 -4.57 12.12 -17.71
CA PRO A 174 -5.24 10.82 -17.72
C PRO A 174 -4.26 9.66 -17.45
N ILE A 175 -4.65 8.74 -16.58
CA ILE A 175 -3.80 7.60 -16.19
C ILE A 175 -4.49 6.25 -16.41
N ASP A 176 -3.70 5.21 -16.66
CA ASP A 176 -4.12 3.81 -16.53
C ASP A 176 -3.82 3.35 -15.10
N LEU A 177 -4.85 2.95 -14.36
CA LEU A 177 -4.70 2.56 -12.96
C LEU A 177 -3.85 1.30 -12.82
N ILE A 178 -2.98 1.29 -11.82
CA ILE A 178 -2.13 0.15 -11.49
C ILE A 178 -2.36 -0.25 -10.04
N GLY A 179 -2.23 0.70 -9.11
CA GLY A 179 -2.47 0.44 -7.69
C GLY A 179 -1.56 -0.64 -7.11
N ALA A 180 -0.27 -0.68 -7.47
CA ALA A 180 0.64 -1.71 -6.97
C ALA A 180 1.97 -1.14 -6.47
N THR A 181 2.66 -1.92 -5.64
CA THR A 181 3.98 -1.56 -5.13
C THR A 181 5.06 -1.87 -6.15
N TYR A 182 5.94 -0.89 -6.38
CA TYR A 182 7.12 -1.02 -7.22
C TYR A 182 8.37 -0.74 -6.38
N VAL A 183 9.51 -1.19 -6.88
CA VAL A 183 10.81 -0.90 -6.29
C VAL A 183 11.67 -0.12 -7.29
N ALA A 184 12.32 0.92 -6.80
CA ALA A 184 13.27 1.71 -7.57
C ALA A 184 14.52 0.88 -7.86
N SER A 185 14.86 0.74 -9.14
CA SER A 185 16.06 0.01 -9.57
C SER A 185 17.34 0.80 -9.36
N THR A 186 17.24 2.12 -9.27
CA THR A 186 18.34 3.05 -9.03
C THR A 186 17.83 4.31 -8.33
N GLY A 187 18.74 5.19 -7.90
CA GLY A 187 18.37 6.51 -7.42
C GLY A 187 17.75 7.36 -8.53
N SER A 188 16.66 8.06 -8.24
CA SER A 188 15.95 8.90 -9.21
C SER A 188 15.37 10.15 -8.58
N ASN A 189 15.19 11.21 -9.35
CA ASN A 189 14.37 12.34 -8.94
C ASN A 189 12.88 11.97 -9.06
N VAL A 190 12.07 12.55 -8.18
CA VAL A 190 10.61 12.60 -8.29
C VAL A 190 10.25 13.97 -8.84
N ARG A 191 9.46 14.00 -9.91
CA ARG A 191 9.13 15.20 -10.68
C ARG A 191 7.70 15.67 -10.42
N GLY A 192 7.45 16.97 -10.56
CA GLY A 192 6.10 17.54 -10.39
C GLY A 192 5.12 17.25 -11.52
N GLY A 193 5.62 16.75 -12.67
CA GLY A 193 4.83 16.31 -13.82
C GLY A 193 5.56 15.24 -14.64
N PRO A 194 4.92 14.69 -15.69
CA PRO A 194 5.40 13.54 -16.46
C PRO A 194 6.46 13.93 -17.50
N GLY A 195 7.56 14.51 -17.05
CA GLY A 195 8.65 14.97 -17.90
C GLY A 195 9.90 15.39 -17.13
N THR A 196 11.03 15.46 -17.83
CA THR A 196 12.32 15.88 -17.22
C THR A 196 12.48 17.40 -17.09
N ASP A 197 11.65 18.15 -17.80
CA ASP A 197 11.51 19.61 -17.78
C ASP A 197 10.75 20.11 -16.54
N TYR A 198 9.91 19.26 -15.93
CA TYR A 198 9.26 19.57 -14.66
C TYR A 198 10.26 19.64 -13.51
N ARG A 199 9.94 20.46 -12.50
CA ARG A 199 10.76 20.63 -11.30
C ARG A 199 10.89 19.31 -10.52
N SER A 200 12.04 19.15 -9.87
CA SER A 200 12.24 18.06 -8.90
C SER A 200 11.55 18.40 -7.59
N VAL A 201 10.72 17.49 -7.07
CA VAL A 201 9.92 17.65 -5.84
C VAL A 201 10.29 16.62 -4.77
N GLY A 202 11.26 15.76 -5.08
CA GLY A 202 11.79 14.75 -4.18
C GLY A 202 12.78 13.83 -4.89
N SER A 203 13.15 12.74 -4.24
CA SER A 203 14.00 11.70 -4.81
C SER A 203 13.63 10.33 -4.24
N LEU A 204 13.97 9.29 -5.00
CA LEU A 204 13.93 7.89 -4.60
C LEU A 204 15.35 7.38 -4.48
N SER A 205 15.60 6.57 -3.46
CA SER A 205 16.83 5.79 -3.31
C SER A 205 16.73 4.47 -4.07
N SER A 206 17.86 3.93 -4.52
CA SER A 206 17.90 2.58 -5.09
C SER A 206 17.37 1.56 -4.08
N GLY A 207 16.50 0.65 -4.52
CA GLY A 207 15.83 -0.33 -3.66
C GLY A 207 14.64 0.22 -2.87
N GLN A 208 14.34 1.51 -2.94
CA GLN A 208 13.19 2.09 -2.26
C GLN A 208 11.88 1.57 -2.88
N ARG A 209 10.96 1.13 -2.02
CA ARG A 209 9.60 0.74 -2.43
C ARG A 209 8.70 1.97 -2.47
N VAL A 210 7.85 2.04 -3.48
CA VAL A 210 6.86 3.11 -3.68
C VAL A 210 5.56 2.51 -4.19
N GLN A 211 4.44 3.16 -3.86
CA GLN A 211 3.16 2.82 -4.44
C GLN A 211 3.03 3.53 -5.79
N VAL A 212 2.70 2.79 -6.85
CA VAL A 212 2.35 3.33 -8.16
C VAL A 212 0.83 3.39 -8.26
N VAL A 213 0.31 4.60 -8.39
CA VAL A 213 -1.13 4.86 -8.56
C VAL A 213 -1.55 4.44 -9.97
N GLY A 214 -0.79 4.88 -10.98
CA GLY A 214 -1.06 4.57 -12.38
C GLY A 214 0.03 5.05 -13.33
N LYS A 215 -0.10 4.63 -14.59
CA LYS A 215 0.75 5.09 -15.71
C LYS A 215 0.07 6.23 -16.43
N VAL A 216 0.80 7.29 -16.75
CA VAL A 216 0.28 8.38 -17.57
C VAL A 216 0.02 7.88 -19.00
N GLN A 217 -1.17 8.13 -19.52
CA GLN A 217 -1.54 7.72 -20.88
C GLN A 217 -0.66 8.43 -21.91
N GLY A 218 -0.15 7.68 -22.89
CA GLY A 218 0.72 8.21 -23.93
C GLY A 218 2.11 8.62 -23.47
N SER A 219 2.51 8.28 -22.24
CA SER A 219 3.80 8.66 -21.65
C SER A 219 4.41 7.53 -20.82
N ASP A 220 5.73 7.52 -20.64
CA ASP A 220 6.44 6.50 -19.86
C ASP A 220 6.71 6.93 -18.42
N TRP A 221 5.74 7.65 -17.82
CA TRP A 221 5.82 8.13 -16.45
C TRP A 221 4.76 7.46 -15.57
N TYR A 222 5.18 7.06 -14.38
CA TYR A 222 4.29 6.61 -13.32
C TYR A 222 4.00 7.74 -12.35
N LEU A 223 2.72 7.89 -11.99
CA LEU A 223 2.31 8.65 -10.81
C LEU A 223 2.54 7.77 -9.58
N ILE A 224 3.34 8.27 -8.63
CA ILE A 224 3.62 7.58 -7.38
C ILE A 224 2.92 8.25 -6.20
N SER A 225 2.67 7.48 -5.14
CA SER A 225 2.18 7.98 -3.87
C SER A 225 3.05 7.56 -2.69
N GLU A 226 3.06 8.42 -1.67
CA GLU A 226 3.77 8.21 -0.41
C GLU A 226 2.88 8.67 0.75
N GLY A 227 2.62 7.76 1.70
CA GLY A 227 1.69 8.02 2.80
C GLY A 227 0.24 8.18 2.33
N GLY A 228 -0.14 7.51 1.24
CA GLY A 228 -1.51 7.54 0.70
C GLY A 228 -1.87 8.78 -0.11
N ALA A 229 -0.91 9.67 -0.39
CA ALA A 229 -1.11 10.81 -1.26
C ALA A 229 -0.09 10.81 -2.40
N ALA A 230 -0.58 10.98 -3.62
CA ALA A 230 0.22 11.17 -4.82
C ALA A 230 1.14 12.37 -4.62
N ASN A 231 2.44 12.15 -4.82
CA ASN A 231 3.48 13.11 -4.44
C ASN A 231 4.47 13.41 -5.58
N GLY A 232 4.30 12.81 -6.76
CA GLY A 232 5.01 13.16 -7.98
C GLY A 232 5.10 12.02 -8.99
N PHE A 233 5.93 12.23 -10.00
CA PHE A 233 6.10 11.35 -11.15
C PHE A 233 7.52 10.82 -11.25
N VAL A 234 7.65 9.58 -11.69
CA VAL A 234 8.94 8.91 -11.93
C VAL A 234 8.89 8.16 -13.26
N SER A 235 10.00 8.16 -14.00
CA SER A 235 10.11 7.38 -15.24
C SER A 235 9.88 5.89 -14.97
N SER A 236 9.01 5.28 -15.76
CA SER A 236 8.63 3.87 -15.64
C SER A 236 9.82 2.92 -15.76
N SER A 237 10.83 3.28 -16.56
CA SER A 237 12.07 2.49 -16.72
C SER A 237 12.90 2.35 -15.45
N LEU A 238 12.65 3.19 -14.44
CA LEU A 238 13.39 3.22 -13.17
C LEU A 238 12.69 2.41 -12.07
N LEU A 239 11.47 1.95 -12.33
CA LEU A 239 10.65 1.20 -11.40
C LEU A 239 10.41 -0.20 -11.97
N ARG A 240 10.46 -1.21 -11.10
CA ARG A 240 10.03 -2.58 -11.42
C ARG A 240 8.95 -3.04 -10.45
N PRO A 241 7.97 -3.82 -10.91
CA PRO A 241 6.93 -4.32 -10.04
C PRO A 241 7.53 -5.20 -8.95
N VAL A 242 7.02 -5.08 -7.73
CA VAL A 242 7.29 -6.07 -6.68
C VAL A 242 6.41 -7.29 -6.98
N PRO A 243 6.96 -8.53 -6.95
CA PRO A 243 6.18 -9.76 -7.13
C PRO A 243 4.97 -9.79 -6.19
N ALA A 244 3.84 -10.34 -6.64
CA ALA A 244 2.58 -10.33 -5.90
C ALA A 244 2.71 -10.96 -4.49
N GLU A 245 3.60 -11.93 -4.33
CA GLU A 245 3.88 -12.60 -3.05
C GLU A 245 4.63 -11.72 -2.05
N GLN A 246 5.30 -10.67 -2.54
CA GLN A 246 6.10 -9.73 -1.75
C GLN A 246 5.44 -8.34 -1.62
N GLN A 247 4.26 -8.16 -2.22
CA GLN A 247 3.47 -6.96 -2.04
C GLN A 247 2.88 -6.95 -0.62
N ALA A 248 3.16 -5.90 0.14
CA ALA A 248 2.61 -5.76 1.47
C ALA A 248 1.08 -5.64 1.39
N PRO A 249 0.31 -6.15 2.36
CA PRO A 249 -1.10 -5.85 2.46
C PRO A 249 -1.28 -4.33 2.53
N VAL A 250 -2.20 -3.78 1.74
CA VAL A 250 -2.58 -2.37 1.91
C VAL A 250 -3.24 -2.23 3.26
N THR A 251 -2.59 -1.51 4.17
CA THR A 251 -3.35 -0.73 5.13
C THR A 251 -4.06 0.33 4.29
N PRO A 252 -5.40 0.45 4.33
CA PRO A 252 -6.06 1.59 3.70
C PRO A 252 -5.34 2.83 4.23
N ALA A 253 -4.81 3.64 3.31
CA ALA A 253 -4.19 4.89 3.68
C ALA A 253 -5.20 5.62 4.58
N SER A 254 -4.86 5.74 5.87
CA SER A 254 -5.54 6.68 6.76
C SER A 254 -5.54 7.98 5.98
N SER A 255 -6.73 8.43 5.55
CA SER A 255 -6.97 9.52 4.61
C SER A 255 -5.86 10.56 4.72
N GLY A 256 -4.81 10.37 3.92
CA GLY A 256 -3.58 11.13 4.08
C GLY A 256 -3.96 12.57 3.81
N GLY A 257 -3.54 13.49 4.67
CA GLY A 257 -3.92 14.91 4.65
C GLY A 257 -3.46 15.71 3.42
N GLY A 258 -3.56 15.12 2.23
CA GLY A 258 -3.49 15.77 0.93
C GLY A 258 -4.89 16.07 0.41
N ASP A 259 -4.95 16.89 -0.61
CA ASP A 259 -6.20 17.31 -1.22
C ASP A 259 -6.72 16.22 -2.16
N VAL A 260 -8.02 15.91 -2.09
CA VAL A 260 -8.66 14.98 -3.03
C VAL A 260 -8.85 15.67 -4.39
N MET A 261 -8.39 15.02 -5.45
CA MET A 261 -8.59 15.46 -6.83
C MET A 261 -9.32 14.38 -7.64
N LEU A 262 -10.24 14.81 -8.51
CA LEU A 262 -10.85 13.93 -9.50
C LEU A 262 -9.93 13.82 -10.70
N VAL A 263 -9.47 12.60 -10.97
CA VAL A 263 -8.54 12.29 -12.06
C VAL A 263 -9.26 11.40 -13.07
N GLU A 264 -9.16 11.74 -14.35
CA GLU A 264 -9.59 10.84 -15.43
C GLU A 264 -8.68 9.61 -15.45
N ALA A 265 -9.26 8.43 -15.30
CA ALA A 265 -8.50 7.21 -15.26
C ALA A 265 -9.18 6.06 -15.99
N SER A 266 -8.35 5.27 -16.66
CA SER A 266 -8.73 3.99 -17.23
C SER A 266 -8.58 2.90 -16.17
N GLN A 267 -9.71 2.34 -15.74
CA GLN A 267 -9.73 1.20 -14.83
C GLN A 267 -9.92 -0.08 -15.62
N THR A 268 -9.01 -1.04 -15.44
CA THR A 268 -9.22 -2.40 -15.92
C THR A 268 -9.77 -3.29 -14.80
N CYS A 269 -10.82 -4.02 -15.12
CA CYS A 269 -11.41 -5.05 -14.27
C CYS A 269 -11.30 -6.40 -14.97
N ASN A 270 -10.90 -7.42 -14.21
CA ASN A 270 -10.94 -8.82 -14.63
C ASN A 270 -12.02 -9.55 -13.84
N VAL A 271 -12.79 -10.41 -14.50
CA VAL A 271 -13.62 -11.41 -13.83
C VAL A 271 -12.85 -12.72 -13.81
N ASN A 272 -12.54 -13.21 -12.62
CA ASN A 272 -11.90 -14.49 -12.43
C ASN A 272 -12.96 -15.53 -12.05
N THR A 273 -13.00 -16.64 -12.78
CA THR A 273 -13.96 -17.73 -12.57
C THR A 273 -13.21 -18.96 -12.13
N THR A 274 -13.58 -19.51 -10.97
CA THR A 274 -13.01 -20.73 -10.42
C THR A 274 -14.09 -21.78 -10.34
N ARG A 275 -13.88 -22.91 -11.02
CA ARG A 275 -14.77 -24.07 -10.99
C ARG A 275 -14.05 -25.23 -10.33
N VAL A 276 -14.70 -25.84 -9.34
CA VAL A 276 -14.15 -26.99 -8.59
C VAL A 276 -15.11 -28.16 -8.68
N THR A 277 -14.59 -29.29 -9.13
CA THR A 277 -15.27 -30.59 -9.13
C THR A 277 -14.85 -31.35 -7.88
N GLN A 278 -15.81 -31.65 -7.03
CA GLN A 278 -15.64 -32.47 -5.83
C GLN A 278 -15.58 -33.97 -6.19
N PRO A 279 -15.08 -34.83 -5.28
CA PRO A 279 -15.01 -36.28 -5.51
C PRO A 279 -16.37 -36.96 -5.75
N ASN A 280 -17.44 -36.38 -5.20
CA ASN A 280 -18.82 -36.84 -5.41
C ASN A 280 -19.36 -36.44 -6.80
N GLY A 281 -18.59 -35.73 -7.63
CA GLY A 281 -18.98 -35.21 -8.93
C GLY A 281 -19.72 -33.87 -8.88
N GLU A 282 -19.97 -33.30 -7.70
CA GLU A 282 -20.55 -31.98 -7.54
C GLU A 282 -19.60 -30.91 -8.06
N VAL A 283 -20.14 -29.94 -8.81
CA VAL A 283 -19.37 -28.83 -9.35
C VAL A 283 -19.82 -27.54 -8.67
N VAL A 284 -18.87 -26.87 -8.02
CA VAL A 284 -19.06 -25.55 -7.40
C VAL A 284 -18.29 -24.53 -8.23
N GLU A 285 -18.96 -23.44 -8.62
CA GLU A 285 -18.35 -22.34 -9.36
C GLU A 285 -18.44 -21.05 -8.55
N ASP A 286 -17.37 -20.27 -8.59
CA ASP A 286 -17.31 -18.95 -8.01
C ASP A 286 -16.76 -17.94 -9.01
N ARG A 287 -17.27 -16.71 -8.99
CA ARG A 287 -16.90 -15.63 -9.90
C ARG A 287 -16.66 -14.37 -9.10
N ILE A 288 -15.46 -13.81 -9.23
CA ILE A 288 -15.13 -12.53 -8.60
C ILE A 288 -14.69 -11.52 -9.65
N ARG A 289 -14.99 -10.25 -9.38
CA ARG A 289 -14.51 -9.13 -10.17
C ARG A 289 -13.39 -8.44 -9.40
N ILE A 290 -12.28 -8.20 -10.09
CA ILE A 290 -11.07 -7.57 -9.56
C ILE A 290 -10.77 -6.34 -10.41
N CYS A 291 -10.91 -5.16 -9.84
CA CYS A 291 -10.73 -3.88 -10.53
C CYS A 291 -9.50 -3.15 -10.02
N GLN A 292 -8.67 -2.62 -10.92
CA GLN A 292 -7.52 -1.78 -10.55
C GLN A 292 -7.99 -0.43 -9.99
N GLY A 293 -7.44 -0.01 -8.86
CA GLY A 293 -7.73 1.25 -8.18
C GLY A 293 -6.46 2.05 -7.88
N PRO A 294 -6.58 3.30 -7.42
CA PRO A 294 -5.43 4.14 -7.09
C PRO A 294 -4.62 3.62 -5.90
N ASP A 295 -5.29 2.96 -4.95
CA ASP A 295 -4.71 2.47 -3.69
C ASP A 295 -4.59 0.95 -3.63
N GLY A 296 -4.73 0.25 -4.77
CA GLY A 296 -4.84 -1.20 -4.78
C GLY A 296 -5.92 -1.70 -5.71
N TYR A 297 -6.23 -2.99 -5.61
CA TYR A 297 -7.32 -3.64 -6.29
C TYR A 297 -8.59 -3.58 -5.45
N VAL A 298 -9.73 -3.33 -6.09
CA VAL A 298 -11.04 -3.51 -5.50
C VAL A 298 -11.58 -4.87 -5.93
N ILE A 299 -12.00 -5.69 -4.97
CA ILE A 299 -12.53 -7.03 -5.21
C ILE A 299 -13.98 -7.10 -4.74
N GLU A 300 -14.84 -7.63 -5.59
CA GLU A 300 -16.28 -7.81 -5.37
C GLU A 300 -16.79 -9.08 -6.07
N GLU A 301 -17.99 -9.55 -5.70
CA GLU A 301 -18.66 -10.65 -6.41
C GLU A 301 -19.10 -10.18 -7.81
N ALA A 302 -18.99 -11.06 -8.81
CA ALA A 302 -19.11 -10.69 -10.23
C ALA A 302 -20.53 -10.70 -10.80
#